data_AF-A0A3B0S588-F1
#
_entry.id   AF-A0A3B0S588-F1
#
_cell.length_a   1.000
_cell.length_b   1.000
_cell.length_c   1.000
_cell.angle_alpha   90.00
_cell.angle_beta   90.00
_cell.angle_gamma   90.00
#
_symmetry.space_group_name_H-M   'P 1'
#
loop_
_entity.id
_entity.type
_entity.pdbx_description
1 polymer ?
#
loop_
_entity_poly.entity_id
_entity_poly.type
_entity_poly.pdbx_seq_one_letter_code
_entity_poly.pdbx_strand_id
1 'polypeptide(L)' 'TVGKYVADGLFVTATQDAQGDNGSVRVQYEITDSITVETEVKQDGNQTVSANWKRDF' A
#
# COMPACT_ATOMS: atom_id res chain seq x y z
N THR A 1 3.07 12.47 -0.18
CA THR A 1 3.06 11.06 -0.60
C THR A 1 3.83 10.89 -1.90
N VAL A 2 4.69 9.89 -1.96
CA VAL A 2 5.43 9.49 -3.17
C VAL A 2 5.20 7.99 -3.39
N GLY A 3 5.07 7.55 -4.64
CA GLY A 3 4.85 6.14 -4.95
C GLY A 3 5.47 5.74 -6.29
N LYS A 4 5.86 4.47 -6.41
CA LYS A 4 6.53 3.93 -7.60
C LYS A 4 6.23 2.44 -7.76
N TYR A 5 6.06 2.02 -9.01
CA TYR A 5 6.12 0.61 -9.39
C TYR A 5 7.55 0.11 -9.35
N VAL A 6 7.81 -0.88 -8.50
CA VAL A 6 9.13 -1.50 -8.37
C VAL A 6 9.23 -2.80 -9.17
N ALA A 7 8.07 -3.40 -9.46
CA ALA A 7 7.91 -4.52 -10.38
C ALA A 7 6.48 -4.49 -10.95
N ASP A 8 6.23 -5.35 -11.95
CA ASP A 8 4.89 -5.54 -12.49
C ASP A 8 3.93 -6.04 -11.39
N GLY A 9 2.75 -5.42 -11.30
CA GLY A 9 1.78 -5.65 -10.22
C GLY A 9 2.24 -5.24 -8.80
N LEU A 10 3.43 -4.65 -8.61
CA LEU A 10 3.95 -4.27 -7.28
C LEU A 10 4.20 -2.76 -7.18
N PHE A 11 3.32 -2.09 -6.44
CA PHE A 11 3.36 -0.64 -6.19
C PHE A 11 3.74 -0.34 -4.74
N VAL A 12 4.75 0.49 -4.56
CA VAL A 12 5.22 0.91 -3.23
C VAL A 12 4.96 2.39 -3.06
N THR A 13 4.35 2.77 -1.94
CA THR A 13 4.03 4.15 -1.58
C THR A 13 4.65 4.48 -0.23
N ALA A 14 5.27 5.66 -0.15
CA ALA A 14 5.66 6.28 1.10
C ALA A 14 4.83 7.56 1.30
N THR A 15 4.13 7.63 2.42
CA THR A 15 3.39 8.81 2.87
C THR A 15 4.12 9.40 4.07
N GLN A 16 4.21 10.72 4.10
CA GLN A 16 4.67 11.48 5.25
C GLN A 16 3.69 12.63 5.41
N ASP A 17 3.30 12.90 6.64
CA ASP A 17 2.44 14.02 6.98
C ASP A 17 3.16 15.37 6.82
N ALA A 18 2.42 16.46 6.94
CA ALA A 18 2.95 17.81 6.73
C ALA A 18 3.93 18.25 7.83
N GLN A 19 3.91 17.60 9.00
CA GLN A 19 4.78 17.89 10.14
C GLN A 19 6.06 17.04 10.12
N GLY A 20 6.07 15.94 9.36
CA GLY A 20 7.19 15.01 9.27
C GLY A 20 7.22 13.98 10.40
N ASP A 21 6.29 14.06 11.34
CA ASP A 21 6.24 13.28 12.58
C ASP A 21 5.64 11.89 12.34
N ASN A 22 4.69 11.77 11.40
CA ASN A 22 4.06 10.51 11.07
C ASN A 22 4.24 10.15 9.59
N GLY A 23 4.97 9.06 9.34
CA GLY A 23 5.10 8.40 8.05
C GLY A 23 4.38 7.05 8.00
N SER A 24 4.02 6.62 6.78
CA SER A 24 3.63 5.25 6.50
C SER A 24 4.21 4.75 5.18
N VAL A 25 4.57 3.48 5.15
CA VAL A 25 4.97 2.76 3.94
C VAL A 25 3.87 1.77 3.62
N ARG A 26 3.41 1.81 2.37
CA ARG A 26 2.37 0.92 1.86
C ARG A 26 2.91 0.15 0.67
N VAL A 27 2.75 -1.16 0.72
CA VAL A 27 3.07 -2.09 -0.35
C VAL A 27 1.77 -2.66 -0.88
N GLN A 28 1.52 -2.49 -2.17
CA GLN A 28 0.37 -3.01 -2.87
C GLN A 28 0.83 -4.02 -3.91
N TYR A 29 0.27 -5.22 -3.86
CA TYR A 29 0.53 -6.29 -4.81
C TYR A 29 -0.77 -6.74 -5.49
N GLU A 30 -0.79 -6.68 -6.81
CA GLU A 30 -1.88 -7.12 -7.66
C GLU A 30 -1.64 -8.59 -8.02
N ILE A 31 -2.48 -9.49 -7.47
CA ILE A 31 -2.41 -10.92 -7.76
C ILE A 31 -3.10 -11.22 -9.09
N THR A 32 -4.22 -10.55 -9.33
CA THR A 32 -4.97 -10.55 -10.59
C THR A 32 -5.57 -9.15 -10.79
N ASP A 33 -6.11 -8.87 -11.98
CA ASP A 33 -6.82 -7.61 -12.28
C ASP A 33 -7.97 -7.31 -11.30
N SER A 34 -8.45 -8.34 -10.59
CA SER A 34 -9.56 -8.26 -9.65
C SER A 34 -9.14 -8.42 -8.18
N ILE A 35 -7.90 -8.81 -7.88
CA ILE A 35 -7.44 -9.13 -6.52
C ILE A 35 -6.16 -8.35 -6.21
N THR A 36 -6.22 -7.57 -5.14
CA THR A 36 -5.10 -6.76 -4.67
C THR A 36 -4.87 -7.00 -3.18
N VAL A 37 -3.63 -7.25 -2.79
CA VAL A 37 -3.19 -7.32 -1.39
C VAL A 37 -2.45 -6.04 -1.06
N GLU A 38 -2.83 -5.40 0.03
CA GLU A 38 -2.19 -4.21 0.57
C GLU A 38 -1.61 -4.51 1.95
N THR A 39 -0.39 -4.04 2.20
CA THR A 39 0.24 -4.02 3.52
C THR A 39 0.70 -2.61 3.81
N GLU A 40 0.23 -2.02 4.90
CA GLU A 40 0.64 -0.71 5.39
C GLU A 40 1.37 -0.86 6.73
N VAL A 41 2.54 -0.22 6.83
CA VAL A 41 3.33 -0.12 8.05
C VAL A 41 3.45 1.35 8.39
N LYS A 42 3.01 1.72 9.60
CA LYS A 42 3.07 3.08 10.12
C LYS A 42 4.27 3.25 11.05
N GLN A 43 4.74 4.48 11.17
CA GLN A 43 5.91 4.84 11.99
C GLN A 43 5.71 4.58 13.50
N ASP A 44 4.47 4.56 13.97
CA ASP A 44 4.09 4.16 15.34
C ASP A 44 4.19 2.65 15.59
N GLY A 45 4.61 1.87 14.58
CA GLY A 45 4.73 0.42 14.63
C GLY A 45 3.44 -0.32 14.27
N ASN A 46 2.34 0.41 13.99
CA ASN A 46 1.09 -0.21 13.63
C ASN A 46 1.15 -0.79 12.21
N GLN A 47 0.63 -2.00 12.04
CA GLN A 47 0.66 -2.73 10.78
C GLN A 47 -0.76 -3.12 10.39
N THR A 48 -1.13 -2.89 9.14
CA THR A 48 -2.43 -3.26 8.59
C THR A 48 -2.22 -4.07 7.32
N VAL A 49 -2.84 -5.25 7.27
CA VAL A 49 -2.86 -6.10 6.07
C VAL A 49 -4.29 -6.16 5.59
N SER A 50 -4.51 -5.93 4.30
CA SER A 50 -5.84 -5.89 3.69
C SER A 50 -5.83 -6.61 2.35
N ALA A 51 -6.88 -7.39 2.08
CA ALA A 51 -7.11 -8.02 0.80
C ALA A 51 -8.36 -7.39 0.18
N ASN A 52 -8.22 -6.86 -1.02
CA ASN A 52 -9.28 -6.25 -1.79
C ASN A 52 -9.61 -7.17 -2.96
N TRP A 53 -10.89 -7.46 -3.16
CA TRP A 53 -11.36 -8.12 -4.38
C TRP A 53 -12.46 -7.28 -5.03
N LYS A 54 -12.40 -7.14 -6.35
CA LYS A 54 -13.50 -6.61 -7.16
C LYS A 54 -14.28 -7.78 -7.73
N ARG A 55 -15.60 -7.70 -7.64
CA ARG A 55 -16.52 -8.61 -8.32
C ARG A 55 -17.17 -7.81 -9.44
N ASP A 56 -16.81 -8.08 -10.69
CA ASP A 56 -17.56 -7.57 -11.84
C ASP A 56 -18.97 -8.15 -11.80
N PHE A 57 -19.98 -7.28 -11.91
CA PHE A 57 -21.40 -7.61 -12.00
C PHE A 57 -21.93 -7.21 -13.37
#